data_AF-A0A8S3DQA7-F1
#
_entry.id   AF-A0A8S3DQA7-F1
#
_cell.length_a   1.000
_cell.length_b   1.000
_cell.length_c   1.000
_cell.angle_alpha   90.00
_cell.angle_beta   90.00
_cell.angle_gamma   90.00
#
_symmetry.space_group_name_H-M   'P 1'
#
loop_
_entity.id
_entity.type
_entity.pdbx_description
1 polymer ?
#
loop_
_entity_poly.entity_id
_entity_poly.type
_entity_poly.pdbx_seq_one_letter_code
_entity_poly.pdbx_strand_id
1 'polypeptide(L)'
;LTALDTHDRELLALSTAKNNLESFIYDMRDKLEHDSNYKKATTSEEQTKINEKLSETDAWLWDDGINADVKTLKSKLDELKLLTKLLVLRVREVDLRP
;
A
#
# COMPACT_ATOMS: atom_id res chain seq x y z
N LEU A 1 -12.85 3.77 34.31
CA LEU A 1 -11.85 3.03 33.48
C LEU A 1 -12.25 3.10 32.01
N THR A 2 -12.41 4.30 31.41
CA THR A 2 -13.07 4.42 30.08
C THR A 2 -12.44 5.45 29.13
N ALA A 3 -11.70 6.44 29.64
CA ALA A 3 -11.04 7.45 28.80
C ALA A 3 -9.64 7.02 28.30
N LEU A 4 -8.85 6.34 29.15
CA LEU A 4 -7.54 5.79 28.76
C LEU A 4 -7.68 4.80 27.60
N ASP A 5 -8.67 3.90 27.69
CA ASP A 5 -9.02 2.92 26.66
C ASP A 5 -9.33 3.53 25.29
N THR A 6 -9.84 4.77 25.23
CA THR A 6 -10.18 5.38 23.94
C THR A 6 -8.95 5.98 23.27
N HIS A 7 -8.11 6.67 24.04
CA HIS A 7 -6.87 7.23 23.53
C HIS A 7 -5.88 6.13 23.09
N ASP A 8 -5.75 5.06 23.87
CA ASP A 8 -4.92 3.92 23.51
C ASP A 8 -5.42 3.25 22.21
N ARG A 9 -6.74 3.14 22.02
CA ARG A 9 -7.32 2.60 20.78
C ARG A 9 -7.03 3.49 19.57
N GLU A 10 -7.05 4.80 19.73
CA GLU A 10 -6.75 5.75 18.65
C GLU A 10 -5.27 5.69 18.24
N LEU A 11 -4.35 5.66 19.20
CA LEU A 11 -2.92 5.48 18.94
C LEU A 11 -2.62 4.14 18.27
N LEU A 12 -3.30 3.07 18.70
CA LEU A 12 -3.13 1.73 18.14
C LEU A 12 -3.71 1.65 16.72
N ALA A 13 -4.84 2.29 16.46
CA ALA A 13 -5.43 2.40 15.12
C ALA A 13 -4.53 3.21 14.18
N LEU A 14 -3.92 4.30 14.65
CA LEU A 14 -2.96 5.10 13.88
C LEU A 14 -1.72 4.28 13.51
N SER A 15 -1.08 3.66 14.50
CA SER A 15 0.10 2.82 14.30
C SER A 15 -0.20 1.66 13.35
N THR A 16 -1.37 1.03 13.49
CA THR A 16 -1.81 -0.05 12.60
C THR A 16 -2.03 0.46 11.17
N ALA A 17 -2.68 1.61 10.99
CA ALA A 17 -2.91 2.18 9.67
C ALA A 17 -1.59 2.54 8.98
N LYS A 18 -0.63 3.12 9.72
CA LYS A 18 0.70 3.45 9.21
C LYS A 18 1.47 2.20 8.79
N ASN A 19 1.55 1.21 9.69
CA ASN A 19 2.21 -0.07 9.41
C ASN A 19 1.60 -0.79 8.20
N ASN A 20 0.27 -0.76 8.05
CA ASN A 20 -0.39 -1.36 6.89
C ASN A 20 -0.03 -0.65 5.58
N LEU A 21 0.13 0.68 5.60
CA LEU A 21 0.52 1.45 4.43
C LEU A 21 1.99 1.17 4.06
N GLU A 22 2.91 1.25 5.01
CA GLU A 22 4.33 0.91 4.80
C GLU A 22 4.49 -0.53 4.31
N SER A 23 3.84 -1.48 4.98
CA SER A 23 3.91 -2.90 4.61
C SER A 23 3.38 -3.15 3.18
N PHE A 24 2.29 -2.49 2.79
CA PHE A 24 1.80 -2.57 1.40
C PHE A 24 2.79 -2.00 0.40
N ILE A 25 3.47 -0.89 0.74
CA ILE A 25 4.45 -0.26 -0.15
C ILE A 25 5.62 -1.21 -0.42
N TYR A 26 6.17 -1.80 0.64
CA TYR A 26 7.26 -2.76 0.52
C TYR A 26 6.84 -4.04 -0.22
N ASP A 27 5.70 -4.63 0.16
CA ASP A 27 5.17 -5.86 -0.47
C ASP A 27 4.91 -5.67 -1.97
N MET A 28 4.27 -4.56 -2.36
CA MET A 28 3.96 -4.32 -3.76
C MET A 28 5.22 -4.05 -4.58
N ARG A 29 6.18 -3.31 -4.03
CA ARG A 29 7.47 -3.06 -4.68
C ARG A 29 8.24 -4.37 -4.88
N ASP A 30 8.35 -5.19 -3.84
CA ASP A 30 8.98 -6.51 -3.92
C ASP A 30 8.32 -7.40 -4.99
N LYS A 31 6.98 -7.44 -5.04
CA LYS A 31 6.26 -8.21 -6.07
C LYS A 31 6.54 -7.69 -7.48
N LEU A 32 6.52 -6.38 -7.69
CA LEU A 32 6.85 -5.80 -9.00
C LEU A 32 8.30 -6.12 -9.43
N GLU A 33 9.23 -6.19 -8.49
CA GLU A 33 10.67 -6.38 -8.75
C GLU A 33 11.11 -7.84 -8.78
N HIS A 34 10.45 -8.75 -8.07
CA HIS A 34 10.89 -10.14 -7.90
C HIS A 34 9.85 -11.17 -8.35
N ASP A 35 8.55 -10.86 -8.28
CA ASP A 35 7.51 -11.82 -8.65
C ASP A 35 7.35 -11.90 -10.18
N SER A 36 7.58 -13.10 -10.71
CA SER A 36 7.53 -13.35 -12.16
C SER A 36 6.12 -13.19 -12.74
N ASN A 37 5.07 -13.45 -11.97
CA ASN A 37 3.70 -13.28 -12.43
C ASN A 37 3.36 -11.79 -12.53
N TYR A 38 3.79 -10.97 -11.56
CA TYR A 38 3.64 -9.51 -11.62
C TYR A 38 4.40 -8.93 -12.80
N LYS A 39 5.65 -9.36 -13.04
CA LYS A 39 6.44 -8.94 -14.21
C LYS A 39 5.78 -9.29 -15.55
N LYS A 40 5.12 -10.45 -15.65
CA LYS A 40 4.39 -10.87 -16.86
C LYS A 40 3.06 -10.13 -17.05
N ALA A 41 2.40 -9.78 -15.94
CA ALA A 41 1.09 -9.14 -15.94
C ALA A 41 1.14 -7.60 -15.98
N THR A 42 2.31 -7.00 -15.78
CA THR A 42 2.55 -5.56 -15.84
C THR A 42 3.27 -5.15 -17.12
N THR A 43 3.02 -3.93 -17.58
CA THR A 43 3.85 -3.27 -18.58
C THR A 43 4.94 -2.43 -17.90
N SER A 44 5.99 -2.05 -18.64
CA SER A 44 7.05 -1.17 -18.12
C SER A 44 6.49 0.18 -17.68
N GLU A 45 5.52 0.73 -18.42
CA GLU A 45 4.87 2.01 -18.08
C GLU A 45 4.03 1.89 -16.79
N GLU A 46 3.22 0.84 -16.66
CA GLU A 46 2.46 0.58 -15.43
C GLU A 46 3.37 0.34 -14.23
N GLN A 47 4.46 -0.42 -14.42
CA GLN A 47 5.43 -0.69 -13.35
C GLN A 47 6.09 0.61 -12.87
N THR A 48 6.54 1.47 -13.78
CA THR A 48 7.10 2.77 -13.43
C THR A 48 6.07 3.62 -12.68
N LYS A 49 4.85 3.73 -13.21
CA LYS A 49 3.78 4.52 -12.59
C LYS A 49 3.43 4.04 -11.18
N ILE A 50 3.37 2.73 -10.96
CA ILE A 50 3.12 2.17 -9.64
C ILE A 50 4.31 2.47 -8.72
N ASN A 51 5.55 2.22 -9.16
CA ASN A 51 6.75 2.49 -8.37
C ASN A 51 6.90 3.97 -7.98
N GLU A 52 6.59 4.89 -8.88
CA GLU A 52 6.56 6.32 -8.60
C GLU A 52 5.53 6.64 -7.52
N LYS A 53 4.31 6.09 -7.62
CA LYS A 53 3.27 6.31 -6.62
C LYS A 53 3.61 5.72 -5.26
N LEU A 54 4.27 4.56 -5.24
CA LEU A 54 4.80 3.93 -4.03
C LEU A 54 5.87 4.81 -3.38
N SER A 55 6.83 5.31 -4.16
CA SER A 55 7.85 6.26 -3.66
C SER A 55 7.26 7.57 -3.15
N GLU A 56 6.29 8.14 -3.87
CA GLU A 56 5.60 9.37 -3.45
C GLU A 56 4.90 9.18 -2.10
N THR A 57 4.22 8.04 -1.92
CA THR A 57 3.50 7.74 -0.69
C THR A 57 4.46 7.42 0.47
N ASP A 58 5.58 6.77 0.18
CA ASP A 58 6.65 6.51 1.16
C ASP A 58 7.31 7.82 1.63
N ALA A 59 7.68 8.70 0.69
CA ALA A 59 8.22 10.03 1.02
C ALA A 59 7.22 10.86 1.82
N TRP A 60 5.94 10.82 1.44
CA TRP A 60 4.87 11.48 2.18
C TRP A 60 4.72 10.92 3.60
N LEU A 61 4.88 9.60 3.80
CA LEU A 61 4.83 8.96 5.12
C LEU A 61 5.90 9.47 6.10
N TRP A 62 7.07 9.83 5.57
CA TRP A 62 8.19 10.41 6.36
C TRP A 62 8.05 11.91 6.60
N ASP A 63 7.21 12.60 5.84
CA ASP A 63 6.97 14.04 5.95
C ASP A 63 5.58 14.29 6.61
N ASP A 64 4.60 14.78 5.86
CA ASP A 64 3.21 15.01 6.32
C ASP A 64 2.54 13.80 6.99
N GLY A 65 2.89 12.58 6.59
CA GLY A 65 2.27 11.34 7.06
C GLY A 65 2.51 11.03 8.54
N ILE A 66 3.51 11.66 9.18
CA ILE A 66 3.76 11.54 10.63
C ILE A 66 2.59 12.11 11.45
N ASN A 67 1.97 13.18 10.95
CA ASN A 67 0.87 13.88 11.62
C ASN A 67 -0.51 13.55 11.00
N ALA A 68 -0.55 12.66 10.01
CA ALA A 68 -1.79 12.29 9.34
C ALA A 68 -2.71 11.49 10.26
N ASP A 69 -4.02 11.66 10.10
CA ASP A 69 -5.00 10.88 10.83
C ASP A 69 -5.25 9.48 10.20
N VAL A 70 -5.87 8.59 10.96
CA VAL A 70 -6.17 7.20 10.54
C VAL A 70 -6.93 7.14 9.21
N LYS A 71 -7.86 8.07 8.96
CA LYS A 71 -8.66 8.10 7.73
C LYS A 71 -7.77 8.46 6.54
N THR A 72 -6.87 9.43 6.70
CA THR A 72 -5.93 9.82 5.66
C THR A 72 -4.98 8.68 5.30
N LEU A 73 -4.40 8.00 6.30
CA LEU A 73 -3.53 6.82 6.08
C LEU A 73 -4.27 5.69 5.34
N LYS A 74 -5.52 5.40 5.74
CA LYS A 74 -6.36 4.41 5.05
C LYS A 74 -6.69 4.83 3.63
N SER A 75 -7.03 6.11 3.41
CA SER A 75 -7.33 6.62 2.07
C SER A 75 -6.15 6.43 1.12
N LYS A 76 -4.92 6.76 1.56
CA LYS A 76 -3.70 6.54 0.77
C LYS A 76 -3.50 5.06 0.43
N LEU A 77 -3.74 4.17 1.40
CA LEU A 77 -3.67 2.73 1.17
C LEU A 77 -4.71 2.27 0.14
N ASP A 78 -5.94 2.77 0.22
CA ASP A 78 -7.00 2.46 -0.74
C ASP A 78 -6.68 2.99 -2.15
N GLU A 79 -6.09 4.17 -2.27
CA GLU A 79 -5.61 4.71 -3.56
C GLU A 79 -4.56 3.79 -4.21
N LEU A 80 -3.57 3.35 -3.42
CA LEU A 80 -2.55 2.42 -3.91
C LEU A 80 -3.16 1.06 -4.31
N LYS A 81 -4.06 0.51 -3.49
CA LYS A 81 -4.78 -0.72 -3.82
C LYS A 81 -5.61 -0.60 -5.08
N LEU A 82 -6.27 0.54 -5.29
CA LEU A 82 -7.06 0.79 -6.49
C LEU A 82 -6.19 0.85 -7.73
N LEU A 83 -5.03 1.53 -7.64
CA LEU A 83 -4.04 1.60 -8.72
C LEU A 83 -3.56 0.19 -9.12
N THR A 84 -3.29 -0.67 -8.14
CA THR A 84 -2.75 -2.02 -8.38
C THR A 84 -3.84 -3.06 -8.60
N LYS A 85 -5.13 -2.71 -8.45
CA LYS A 85 -6.25 -3.66 -8.53
C LYS A 85 -6.30 -4.41 -9.85
N LEU A 86 -6.13 -3.70 -10.96
CA LEU A 86 -6.14 -4.30 -12.30
C LEU A 86 -4.94 -5.23 -12.49
N LEU A 87 -3.77 -4.85 -11.98
CA LEU A 87 -2.57 -5.68 -12.02
C LEU A 87 -2.76 -6.98 -11.24
N VAL A 88 -3.23 -6.89 -9.99
CA VAL A 88 -3.48 -8.07 -9.14
C VAL A 88 -4.50 -9.02 -9.78
N LEU A 89 -5.52 -8.48 -10.46
CA LEU A 89 -6.49 -9.29 -11.21
C LEU A 89 -5.81 -10.03 -12.36
N ARG A 90 -5.00 -9.36 -13.18
CA ARG A 90 -4.25 -9.99 -14.27
C ARG A 90 -3.28 -11.06 -13.76
N VAL A 91 -2.55 -10.78 -12.67
CA VAL A 91 -1.66 -11.75 -12.00
C VAL A 91 -2.43 -13.00 -11.61
N ARG A 92 -3.61 -12.84 -11.00
CA ARG A 92 -4.46 -13.97 -10.62
C ARG A 92 -4.93 -14.78 -11.84
N GLU A 93 -5.23 -14.12 -12.96
CA GLU A 93 -5.57 -14.83 -14.21
C GLU A 93 -4.38 -15.61 -14.79
N VAL A 94 -3.16 -15.08 -14.69
CA VAL A 94 -1.93 -15.78 -15.09
C VAL A 94 -1.68 -16.99 -14.20
N ASP A 95 -1.86 -16.85 -12.89
CA ASP A 95 -1.69 -17.93 -11.92
C ASP A 95 -2.71 -19.08 -12.11
N LEU A 96 -3.96 -18.73 -12.44
CA LEU A 96 -5.04 -19.68 -12.71
C LEU A 96 -4.95 -20.37 -14.08
N ARG A 97 -4.02 -19.95 -14.95
CA ARG A 97 -3.78 -20.54 -16.27
C ARG A 97 -2.36 -21.13 -16.34
N PRO A 98 -2.11 -22.27 -15.65
CA PRO A 98 -0.87 -23.03 -15.81
C PRO A 98 -0.73 -23.65 -17.21
#